data_AF-A0A3M1N0W4-F1
#
_entry.id   AF-A0A3M1N0W4-F1
#
_cell.length_a   1.000
_cell.length_b   1.000
_cell.length_c   1.000
_cell.angle_alpha   90.00
_cell.angle_beta   90.00
_cell.angle_gamma   90.00
#
_symmetry.space_group_name_H-M   'P 1'
#
loop_
_entity.id
_entity.type
_entity.pdbx_description
1 polymer ?
#
loop_
_entity_poly.entity_id
_entity_poly.type
_entity_poly.pdbx_seq_one_letter_code
_entity_poly.pdbx_strand_id
1 'polypeptide(L)'
;SLRYIGSLVADFHRNLLTGGVYYYPATSKRPQGKLRLLYEAAPLAFIAEQAGGYASDGQRNILDIMPDNLHQRTPLFIGNRSLVEKAEEFIARYDT
;
A
#
# COMPACT_ATOMS: atom_id res chain seq x y z
N SER A 1 13.45 5.03 11.96
CA SER A 1 14.17 3.79 11.66
C SER A 1 13.71 3.27 10.31
N LEU A 2 14.62 2.84 9.42
CA LEU A 2 14.29 2.29 8.10
C LEU A 2 14.50 0.78 8.09
N ARG A 3 13.53 0.01 7.57
CA ARG A 3 13.55 -1.45 7.50
C ARG A 3 12.86 -1.91 6.21
N TYR A 4 13.49 -2.83 5.50
CA TYR A 4 12.94 -3.45 4.30
C TYR A 4 13.44 -4.90 4.21
N ILE A 5 12.56 -5.86 4.51
CA ILE A 5 12.87 -7.29 4.52
C ILE A 5 12.83 -7.85 3.09
N GLY A 6 11.99 -7.25 2.23
CA GLY A 6 11.80 -7.71 0.85
C GLY A 6 10.70 -8.77 0.71
N SER A 7 10.01 -9.08 1.81
CA SER A 7 8.78 -9.87 1.83
C SER A 7 7.64 -8.98 2.32
N LEU A 8 6.66 -8.74 1.45
CA LEU A 8 5.50 -7.90 1.74
C LEU A 8 4.83 -8.28 3.06
N VAL A 9 4.62 -9.59 3.28
CA VAL A 9 3.96 -10.10 4.48
C VAL A 9 4.80 -9.83 5.73
N ALA A 10 6.11 -10.05 5.67
CA ALA A 10 6.99 -9.82 6.83
C ALA A 10 7.11 -8.33 7.16
N ASP A 11 7.24 -7.47 6.14
CA ASP A 11 7.30 -6.03 6.32
C ASP A 11 5.98 -5.45 6.86
N PHE A 12 4.84 -5.90 6.34
CA PHE A 12 3.52 -5.50 6.84
C PHE A 12 3.27 -5.99 8.26
N HIS A 13 3.57 -7.26 8.57
CA HIS A 13 3.36 -7.82 9.91
C HIS A 13 4.16 -7.06 10.98
N ARG A 14 5.39 -6.64 10.65
CA ARG A 14 6.16 -5.77 11.54
C ARG A 14 5.44 -4.43 11.77
N ASN A 15 5.00 -3.77 10.70
CA ASN A 15 4.29 -2.49 10.81
C ASN A 15 2.98 -2.63 11.61
N LEU A 16 2.28 -3.77 11.49
CA LEU A 16 1.08 -4.06 12.27
C LEU A 16 1.35 -4.08 13.79
N LEU A 17 2.51 -4.59 14.21
CA LEU A 17 2.89 -4.70 15.62
C LEU A 17 3.55 -3.44 16.17
N THR A 18 4.43 -2.81 15.38
CA THR A 18 5.28 -1.71 15.87
C THR A 18 4.87 -0.33 15.35
N GLY A 19 3.85 -0.28 14.49
CA GLY A 19 3.55 0.90 13.70
C GLY A 19 4.60 1.15 12.61
N GLY A 20 4.32 2.17 11.80
CA GLY A 20 5.09 2.55 10.62
C GLY A 20 4.26 2.43 9.35
N VAL A 21 4.95 2.53 8.22
CA VAL A 21 4.35 2.48 6.90
C VAL A 21 5.29 1.74 5.94
N TYR A 22 4.69 0.95 5.06
CA TYR A 22 5.37 0.21 4.01
C TYR A 22 5.00 0.82 2.66
N TYR A 23 5.99 0.97 1.80
CA TYR A 23 5.84 1.56 0.47
C TYR A 23 6.26 0.58 -0.61
N TYR A 24 5.42 0.45 -1.64
CA TYR A 24 5.72 -0.17 -2.91
C TYR A 24 5.07 0.64 -4.05
N PRO A 25 5.62 1.83 -4.35
CA PRO A 25 5.00 2.76 -5.30
C PRO A 25 5.05 2.23 -6.74
N ALA A 26 4.32 2.92 -7.62
CA ALA A 26 4.59 2.87 -9.05
C ALA A 26 6.03 3.34 -9.34
N THR A 27 6.58 2.87 -10.46
CA THR A 27 7.87 3.35 -10.97
C THR A 27 7.75 3.61 -12.46
N SER A 28 8.68 4.38 -13.03
CA SER A 28 8.70 4.61 -14.49
C SER A 28 8.70 3.32 -15.33
N LYS A 29 9.33 2.24 -14.83
CA LYS A 29 9.33 0.92 -15.48
C LYS A 29 8.07 0.10 -15.23
N ARG A 30 7.30 0.43 -14.19
CA ARG A 30 6.11 -0.29 -13.73
C ARG A 30 5.07 0.73 -13.24
N PRO A 31 4.39 1.45 -14.14
CA PRO A 31 3.47 2.51 -13.78
C PRO A 31 2.24 2.00 -13.02
N GLN A 32 1.86 0.73 -13.21
CA GLN A 32 0.78 0.08 -12.43
C GLN A 32 1.29 -0.59 -11.14
N GLY A 33 2.54 -0.33 -10.73
CA GLY A 33 3.16 -1.03 -9.60
C GLY A 33 3.54 -2.48 -9.91
N LYS A 34 3.90 -3.22 -8.85
CA LYS A 34 4.38 -4.62 -8.95
C LYS A 34 3.46 -5.62 -8.28
N LEU A 35 2.87 -5.25 -7.14
CA LEU A 35 2.04 -6.12 -6.33
C LEU A 35 0.68 -6.32 -7.00
N ARG A 36 0.04 -7.46 -6.78
CA ARG A 36 -1.29 -7.75 -7.31
C ARG A 36 -2.34 -7.27 -6.36
N LEU A 37 -3.37 -6.64 -6.92
CA LEU A 37 -4.47 -6.08 -6.17
C LEU A 37 -5.18 -7.19 -5.36
N LEU A 38 -5.64 -8.25 -6.02
CA LEU A 38 -6.57 -9.20 -5.43
C LEU A 38 -5.99 -10.11 -4.33
N TYR A 39 -4.73 -10.53 -4.47
CA TYR A 39 -4.15 -11.56 -3.60
C TYR A 39 -2.82 -11.14 -2.95
N GLU A 40 -2.41 -9.89 -3.11
CA GLU A 40 -1.29 -9.32 -2.34
C GLU A 40 -1.75 -8.05 -1.59
N ALA A 41 -2.30 -7.05 -2.27
CA ALA A 41 -2.66 -5.77 -1.66
C ALA A 41 -3.98 -5.82 -0.87
N ALA A 42 -5.08 -6.25 -1.50
CA ALA A 42 -6.42 -6.24 -0.90
C ALA A 42 -6.54 -7.08 0.39
N PRO A 43 -5.96 -8.30 0.48
CA PRO A 43 -6.02 -9.07 1.73
C PRO A 43 -5.32 -8.35 2.89
N LEU A 44 -4.17 -7.72 2.65
CA LEU A 44 -3.46 -6.99 3.68
C LEU A 44 -4.11 -5.65 4.00
N ALA A 45 -4.68 -4.98 3.00
CA ALA A 45 -5.48 -3.77 3.19
C ALA A 45 -6.66 -4.00 4.13
N PHE A 46 -7.37 -5.13 3.96
CA PHE A 46 -8.42 -5.54 4.87
C PHE A 46 -7.92 -5.71 6.31
N ILE A 47 -6.80 -6.43 6.49
CA ILE A 47 -6.20 -6.59 7.83
C ILE A 47 -5.80 -5.24 8.42
N ALA A 48 -5.21 -4.35 7.62
CA ALA A 48 -4.83 -3.02 8.07
C ALA A 48 -6.05 -2.21 8.53
N GLU A 49 -7.14 -2.19 7.77
CA GLU A 49 -8.37 -1.49 8.14
C GLU A 49 -8.97 -2.04 9.43
N GLN A 50 -9.03 -3.37 9.59
CA GLN A 50 -9.50 -3.99 10.83
C GLN A 50 -8.63 -3.65 12.04
N ALA A 51 -7.36 -3.33 11.82
CA ALA A 51 -6.43 -2.86 12.86
C ALA A 51 -6.43 -1.33 13.04
N GLY A 52 -7.36 -0.60 12.40
CA GLY A 52 -7.43 0.88 12.44
C GLY A 52 -6.38 1.59 11.57
N GLY A 53 -5.66 0.85 10.73
CA GLY A 53 -4.73 1.35 9.73
C GLY A 53 -5.41 1.80 8.44
N TYR A 54 -4.59 1.96 7.40
CA TYR A 54 -5.02 2.34 6.07
C TYR A 54 -4.10 1.71 5.01
N ALA A 55 -4.64 1.47 3.82
CA ALA A 55 -3.90 1.02 2.65
C ALA A 55 -4.38 1.78 1.41
N SER A 56 -3.44 2.34 0.65
CA SER A 56 -3.72 3.18 -0.52
C SER A 56 -2.88 2.78 -1.73
N ASP A 57 -3.41 3.02 -2.94
CA ASP A 57 -2.64 2.97 -4.19
C ASP A 57 -1.83 4.27 -4.45
N GLY A 58 -1.87 5.22 -3.51
CA GLY A 58 -1.30 6.56 -3.61
C GLY A 58 -2.32 7.64 -3.95
N GLN A 59 -3.54 7.25 -4.34
CA GLN A 59 -4.63 8.17 -4.68
C GLN A 59 -5.95 7.84 -3.97
N ARG A 60 -6.21 6.55 -3.71
CA ARG A 60 -7.44 6.06 -3.09
C ARG A 60 -7.19 4.78 -2.29
N ASN A 61 -8.18 4.43 -1.45
CA ASN A 61 -8.16 3.20 -0.68
C ASN A 61 -8.07 1.98 -1.58
N ILE A 62 -7.20 1.03 -1.23
CA ILE A 62 -7.06 -0.25 -1.95
C ILE A 62 -8.37 -1.03 -2.03
N LEU A 63 -9.19 -0.97 -0.97
CA LEU A 63 -10.44 -1.74 -0.91
C LEU A 63 -11.59 -1.14 -1.73
N ASP A 64 -11.45 0.11 -2.18
CA ASP A 64 -12.42 0.77 -3.06
C ASP A 64 -12.14 0.49 -4.55
N ILE A 65 -11.03 -0.19 -4.87
CA ILE A 65 -10.63 -0.47 -6.25
C ILE A 65 -11.39 -1.68 -6.77
N MET A 66 -12.30 -1.44 -7.72
CA MET A 66 -12.92 -2.51 -8.51
C MET A 66 -11.88 -3.09 -9.49
N PRO A 67 -11.58 -4.41 -9.43
CA PRO A 67 -10.55 -5.02 -10.27
C PRO A 67 -11.04 -5.22 -11.71
N ASP A 68 -10.22 -4.86 -12.69
CA ASP A 68 -10.47 -5.10 -14.12
C ASP A 68 -10.13 -6.55 -14.53
N ASN A 69 -9.16 -7.17 -13.85
CA ASN A 69 -8.74 -8.55 -14.11
C ASN A 69 -8.07 -9.21 -12.91
N LEU A 70 -7.94 -10.54 -12.96
CA LEU A 70 -7.43 -11.37 -11.86
C LEU A 70 -5.99 -11.01 -11.43
N HIS A 71 -5.16 -10.56 -12.37
CA HIS A 71 -3.73 -10.30 -12.13
C HIS A 71 -3.39 -8.80 -12.16
N GLN A 72 -4.39 -7.94 -11.98
CA GLN A 72 -4.21 -6.50 -11.93
C GLN A 72 -3.16 -6.14 -10.88
N ARG A 73 -2.23 -5.26 -11.28
CA ARG A 73 -1.21 -4.73 -10.39
C ARG A 73 -1.65 -3.41 -9.80
N THR A 74 -1.11 -3.10 -8.63
CA THR A 74 -1.32 -1.83 -7.94
C THR A 74 -0.04 -1.39 -7.23
N PRO A 75 0.21 -0.07 -7.13
CA PRO A 75 1.04 0.49 -6.07
C PRO A 75 0.43 0.19 -4.70
N LEU A 76 1.24 0.25 -3.64
CA LEU A 76 0.75 0.03 -2.28
C LEU A 76 1.49 0.89 -1.26
N PHE A 77 0.73 1.60 -0.44
CA PHE A 77 1.15 2.29 0.76
C PHE A 77 0.29 1.78 1.91
N ILE A 78 0.87 1.13 2.92
CA ILE A 78 0.09 0.43 3.96
C ILE A 78 0.71 0.55 5.35
N GLY A 79 -0.11 0.85 6.36
CA GLY A 79 0.33 0.97 7.75
C GLY A 79 -0.54 1.93 8.56
N ASN A 80 0.09 2.74 9.42
CA ASN A 80 -0.61 3.79 10.17
C ASN A 80 -1.31 4.76 9.23
N ARG A 81 -2.59 5.01 9.48
CA ARG A 81 -3.45 5.88 8.66
C ARG A 81 -2.82 7.23 8.36
N SER A 82 -2.40 7.96 9.40
CA SER A 82 -1.80 9.29 9.24
C SER A 82 -0.53 9.33 8.38
N LEU A 83 0.26 8.25 8.37
CA LEU A 83 1.46 8.16 7.52
C LEU A 83 1.11 7.85 6.07
N VAL A 84 0.10 7.01 5.83
CA VAL A 84 -0.37 6.69 4.49
C VAL A 84 -1.06 7.90 3.85
N GLU A 85 -1.94 8.59 4.58
CA GLU A 85 -2.57 9.85 4.13
C GLU A 85 -1.52 10.93 3.85
N LYS A 86 -0.45 10.99 4.66
CA LYS A 86 0.67 11.90 4.37
C LYS A 86 1.36 11.53 3.05
N ALA A 87 1.55 10.24 2.76
CA ALA A 87 2.11 9.82 1.48
C ALA A 87 1.21 10.24 0.31
N GLU A 88 -0.11 10.06 0.40
CA GLU A 88 -1.07 10.54 -0.60
C GLU A 88 -0.97 12.06 -0.81
N GLU A 89 -0.86 12.85 0.27
CA GLU A 89 -0.69 14.32 0.17
C GLU A 89 0.56 14.70 -0.63
N PHE A 90 1.69 14.01 -0.39
CA PHE A 90 2.93 14.25 -1.13
C PHE A 90 2.80 13.83 -2.60
N ILE A 91 2.21 12.67 -2.87
CA ILE A 91 1.99 12.18 -4.24
C ILE A 91 1.10 13.17 -5.00
N ALA A 92 -0.04 13.57 -4.44
CA ALA A 92 -0.94 14.53 -5.07
C ALA A 92 -0.28 15.89 -5.34
N ARG A 93 0.71 16.30 -4.54
CA ARG A 93 1.41 17.58 -4.71
C ARG A 93 2.53 17.53 -5.75
N TYR A 94 3.22 16.40 -5.89
CA TYR A 94 4.49 16.35 -6.61
C TYR A 94 4.53 15.38 -7.80
N ASP A 95 3.61 14.41 -7.88
CA ASP A 95 3.57 13.39 -8.94
C ASP A 95 2.49 13.68 -10.02
N THR A 96 1.99 14.93 -10.12
CA THR A 96 1.12 15.39 -11.22
C THR A 96 1.85 15.49 -12.55
#